data_AF-A0A9E3DC49-F1
#
_entry.id   AF-A0A9E3DC49-F1
#
_cell.length_a   1.000
_cell.length_b   1.000
_cell.length_c   1.000
_cell.angle_alpha   90.00
_cell.angle_beta   90.00
_cell.angle_gamma   90.00
#
_symmetry.space_group_name_H-M   'P 1'
#
loop_
_entity.id
_entity.type
_entity.pdbx_description
1 polymer ?
#
loop_
_entity_poly.entity_id
_entity_poly.type
_entity_poly.pdbx_seq_one_letter_code
_entity_poly.pdbx_strand_id
1 'polypeptide(L)' 'RRMSVPADFVFFSRLNLSMNAIFTALRAVMYGRAMVDDMDGVAAPVTELGRQHVAWVRKRSLPFGMDYREDH' A
#
# COMPACT_ATOMS: atom_id res chain seq x y z
N ARG A 1 -6.72 27.99 5.98
CA ARG A 1 -6.48 27.01 7.08
C ARG A 1 -5.35 26.09 6.65
N ARG A 2 -4.12 26.28 7.15
CA ARG A 2 -2.94 25.50 6.74
C ARG A 2 -2.85 24.28 7.65
N MET A 3 -3.10 23.09 7.11
CA MET A 3 -2.86 21.84 7.84
C MET A 3 -1.36 21.64 7.95
N SER A 4 -0.81 21.74 9.16
CA SER A 4 0.56 21.31 9.45
C SER A 4 0.53 19.80 9.62
N VAL A 5 0.91 19.08 8.57
CA VAL A 5 1.13 17.63 8.64
C VAL A 5 2.49 17.40 9.32
N PRO A 6 2.58 16.55 10.37
CA PRO A 6 3.85 16.25 11.02
C PRO A 6 4.87 15.73 10.00
N ALA A 7 6.15 16.09 10.17
CA ALA A 7 7.21 15.85 9.17
C ALA A 7 7.26 14.40 8.67
N ASP A 8 6.99 13.44 9.56
CA ASP A 8 6.98 12.00 9.25
C ASP A 8 5.87 11.59 8.26
N PHE A 9 4.76 12.33 8.24
CA PHE A 9 3.61 12.06 7.37
C PHE A 9 3.64 12.85 6.06
N VAL A 10 4.49 13.87 5.93
CA VAL A 10 4.54 14.74 4.73
C VAL A 10 4.93 13.94 3.48
N PHE A 11 5.80 12.93 3.62
CA PHE A 11 6.18 12.08 2.51
C PHE A 11 5.04 11.15 2.06
N PHE A 12 4.33 10.55 3.00
CA PHE A 12 3.21 9.63 2.70
C PHE A 12 2.06 10.34 1.98
N SER A 13 1.67 11.53 2.45
CA SER A 13 0.62 12.32 1.81
C SER A 13 0.98 12.75 0.39
N ARG A 14 2.26 13.06 0.13
CA ARG A 14 2.71 13.45 -1.22
C ARG A 14 2.72 12.26 -2.19
N LEU A 15 3.18 11.10 -1.74
CA LEU A 15 3.20 9.88 -2.58
C LEU A 15 1.80 9.45 -3.00
N ASN A 16 0.84 9.43 -2.06
CA ASN A 16 -0.52 9.01 -2.36
C ASN A 16 -1.21 9.96 -3.36
N LEU A 17 -1.06 11.27 -3.16
CA LEU A 17 -1.67 12.27 -4.05
C LEU A 17 -1.08 12.20 -5.48
N SER A 18 0.23 12.04 -5.61
CA SER A 18 0.89 11.88 -6.92
C SER A 18 0.49 10.57 -7.62
N MET A 19 0.30 9.48 -6.87
CA MET A 19 -0.16 8.20 -7.43
C MET A 19 -1.56 8.31 -8.03
N ASN A 20 -2.50 8.96 -7.34
CA ASN A 20 -3.87 9.12 -7.85
C ASN A 20 -3.93 9.90 -9.17
N ALA A 21 -3.07 10.93 -9.33
CA ALA A 21 -2.96 11.66 -10.60
C ALA A 21 -2.50 10.73 -11.74
N ILE A 22 -1.52 9.86 -11.48
CA ILE A 22 -1.04 8.87 -12.45
C ILE A 22 -2.12 7.83 -12.77
N PHE A 23 -2.77 7.26 -11.76
CA PHE A 23 -3.85 6.28 -11.95
C PHE A 23 -5.00 6.87 -12.75
N THR A 24 -5.35 8.14 -12.50
CA THR A 24 -6.36 8.87 -13.27
C THR A 24 -5.93 9.04 -14.73
N ALA A 25 -4.69 9.48 -14.97
CA ALA A 25 -4.15 9.66 -16.32
C ALA A 25 -4.12 8.33 -17.10
N LEU A 26 -3.82 7.22 -16.43
CA LEU A 26 -3.82 5.87 -17.01
C LEU A 26 -5.22 5.24 -17.11
N ARG A 27 -6.27 5.93 -16.61
CA ARG A 27 -7.64 5.40 -16.50
C ARG A 27 -7.67 4.03 -15.80
N ALA A 28 -6.82 3.86 -14.79
CA ALA A 28 -6.69 2.61 -14.07
C ALA A 28 -7.98 2.29 -13.30
N VAL A 29 -8.46 1.06 -13.44
CA VAL A 29 -9.56 0.53 -12.63
C VAL A 29 -8.97 -0.53 -11.73
N MET A 30 -9.08 -0.32 -10.42
CA MET A 30 -8.41 -1.14 -9.42
C MET A 30 -9.31 -1.38 -8.22
N TYR A 31 -9.19 -2.57 -7.63
CA TYR A 31 -9.89 -2.93 -6.41
C TYR A 31 -9.13 -2.35 -5.21
N GLY A 32 -9.43 -1.10 -4.86
CA GLY A 32 -8.68 -0.35 -3.84
C GLY A 32 -8.57 -1.03 -2.48
N ARG A 33 -9.67 -1.62 -1.97
CA ARG A 33 -9.64 -2.36 -0.70
C ARG A 33 -8.70 -3.56 -0.76
N ALA A 34 -8.79 -4.39 -1.81
CA ALA A 34 -7.92 -5.54 -1.97
C ALA A 34 -6.44 -5.14 -2.02
N MET A 35 -6.11 -4.03 -2.69
CA MET A 35 -4.73 -3.53 -2.75
C MET A 35 -4.17 -3.21 -1.36
N VAL A 36 -4.97 -2.59 -0.48
CA VAL A 36 -4.54 -2.27 0.89
C VAL A 36 -4.45 -3.55 1.73
N ASP A 37 -5.45 -4.42 1.64
CA ASP A 37 -5.45 -5.70 2.36
C ASP A 37 -4.23 -6.57 1.99
N ASP A 38 -3.82 -6.56 0.72
CA ASP A 38 -2.64 -7.26 0.21
C ASP A 38 -1.32 -6.71 0.78
N MET A 39 -1.23 -5.39 1.01
CA MET A 39 -0.07 -4.75 1.63
C MET A 39 0.00 -5.00 3.14
N ASP A 40 -1.17 -5.01 3.79
CA ASP A 40 -1.29 -5.20 5.23
C ASP A 40 -1.18 -6.68 5.63
N GLY A 41 -1.46 -7.60 4.71
CA GLY A 41 -1.40 -9.05 4.95
C GLY A 41 -2.64 -9.59 5.70
N VAL A 42 -3.73 -8.82 5.74
CA VAL A 42 -4.92 -9.11 6.57
C VAL A 42 -5.94 -10.04 5.90
N ALA A 43 -5.87 -10.20 4.58
CA ALA A 43 -6.77 -11.06 3.82
C ALA A 43 -6.03 -11.80 2.69
N ALA A 44 -6.65 -12.85 2.15
CA ALA A 44 -6.12 -13.54 0.97
C ALA A 44 -6.31 -12.68 -0.30
N PRO A 45 -5.33 -12.67 -1.22
CA PRO A 45 -5.40 -11.82 -2.41
C PRO A 45 -6.49 -12.27 -3.38
N VAL A 46 -7.41 -11.37 -3.69
CA VAL A 46 -8.53 -11.63 -4.61
C VAL A 46 -8.22 -11.21 -6.05
N THR A 47 -7.19 -10.39 -6.27
CA THR A 47 -6.76 -9.94 -7.59
C THR A 47 -5.51 -10.69 -8.08
N GLU A 48 -5.28 -10.69 -9.39
CA GLU A 48 -4.05 -11.27 -9.96
C GLU A 48 -2.80 -10.51 -9.50
N LEU A 49 -2.87 -9.18 -9.47
CA LEU A 49 -1.79 -8.35 -8.96
C LEU A 49 -1.49 -8.66 -7.48
N GLY A 50 -2.52 -8.85 -6.66
CA GLY A 50 -2.39 -9.23 -5.26
C GLY A 50 -1.67 -10.55 -5.05
N ARG A 51 -2.00 -11.57 -5.86
CA ARG A 51 -1.31 -12.87 -5.81
C ARG A 51 0.18 -12.74 -6.13
N GLN A 52 0.51 -11.93 -7.15
CA GLN A 52 1.90 -11.66 -7.52
C GLN A 52 2.64 -10.88 -6.43
N HIS A 53 1.99 -9.90 -5.79
CA HIS A 53 2.53 -9.15 -4.66
C HIS A 53 2.88 -10.08 -3.49
N VAL A 54 1.91 -10.88 -3.02
CA VAL A 54 2.11 -11.80 -1.90
C VAL A 54 3.20 -12.83 -2.20
N ALA A 55 3.25 -13.38 -3.41
CA ALA A 55 4.32 -14.28 -3.82
C ALA A 55 5.70 -13.60 -3.80
N TRP A 56 5.78 -12.34 -4.25
CA TRP A 56 7.00 -11.53 -4.24
C TRP A 56 7.48 -11.23 -2.82
N VAL A 57 6.57 -10.88 -1.89
CA VAL A 57 6.84 -10.61 -0.47
C VAL A 57 7.41 -11.87 0.19
N ARG A 58 6.69 -12.99 0.06
CA ARG A 58 7.09 -14.29 0.64
C ARG A 58 8.43 -14.78 0.11
N LYS A 59 8.66 -14.68 -1.20
CA LYS A 59 9.95 -15.08 -1.82
C LYS A 59 11.14 -14.32 -1.24
N ARG A 60 10.92 -13.09 -0.75
CA ARG A 60 11.97 -12.23 -0.21
C ARG A 60 11.98 -12.18 1.32
N SER A 61 11.12 -12.93 1.99
CA SER A 61 10.95 -12.87 3.45
C SER A 61 10.73 -11.44 3.97
N LEU A 62 9.98 -10.63 3.20
CA LEU A 62 9.63 -9.28 3.60
C LEU A 62 8.39 -9.32 4.51
N PRO A 63 8.26 -8.37 5.46
CA PRO A 63 7.10 -8.27 6.32
C PRO A 63 5.92 -7.58 5.61
N PHE A 64 4.71 -7.95 6.00
CA PHE A 64 3.50 -7.19 5.72
C PHE A 64 3.33 -6.01 6.68
N GLY A 65 2.39 -5.11 6.36
CA GLY A 65 2.10 -3.91 7.15
C GLY A 65 1.69 -4.22 8.59
N MET A 66 0.87 -5.26 8.78
CA MET A 66 0.32 -5.67 10.07
C MET A 66 1.05 -6.84 10.71
N ASP A 67 2.18 -7.27 10.16
CA ASP A 67 3.02 -8.27 10.82
C ASP A 67 3.50 -7.72 12.16
N TYR A 68 3.38 -8.55 13.20
CA TYR A 68 3.86 -8.20 14.53
C TYR A 68 5.36 -7.90 14.50
N ARG A 69 5.74 -6.76 15.06
CA ARG A 69 7.15 -6.39 15.30
C ARG A 69 7.31 -6.19 16.80
N GLU A 70 8.26 -6.91 17.40
CA GLU A 70 8.74 -6.57 18.73
C GLU A 70 9.48 -5.23 18.61
N ASP A 71 8.89 -4.20 19.18
CA ASP A 71 9.49 -2.89 19.36
C ASP A 71 10.58 -2.97 20.45
N HIS A 72 11.85 -2.88 20.04
CA HIS A 72 13.02 -2.77 20.90
C HIS A 72 13.24 -1.33 21.39
#